data_AF-A0A2A3AGH7-F1
#
_entry.id   AF-A0A2A3AGH7-F1
#
_cell.length_a   1.000
_cell.length_b   1.000
_cell.length_c   1.000
_cell.angle_alpha   90.00
_cell.angle_beta   90.00
_cell.angle_gamma   90.00
#
_symmetry.space_group_name_H-M   'P 1'
#
loop_
_entity.id
_entity.type
_entity.pdbx_description
1 polymer ?
#
loop_
_entity_poly.entity_id
_entity_poly.type
_entity_poly.pdbx_seq_one_letter_code
_entity_poly.pdbx_strand_id
1 'polypeptide(L)'
;MTSARQWVRRDKKKRPVRADNGRWASVTNPESWCTYEEAKKSKRGAGLGFVLTADDDISCIDLDHCIHDGQLDPRAQKLIEGTPNKLFVEISQSGEGVHIWHTGGPGRGSRRRENGLLVERYSQGRYIAVTGKLLEV
;
A
#
# COMPACT_ATOMS: atom_id res chain seq x y z
N MET A 1 -0.61 -10.50 6.00
CA MET A 1 -1.42 -9.96 4.87
C MET A 1 -1.86 -11.02 3.87
N THR A 2 -1.03 -11.99 3.48
CA THR A 2 -1.36 -12.97 2.41
C THR A 2 -2.51 -13.92 2.75
N SER A 3 -2.78 -14.14 4.05
CA SER A 3 -3.94 -14.91 4.54
C SER A 3 -5.28 -14.16 4.42
N ALA A 4 -5.28 -12.85 4.18
CA ALA A 4 -6.49 -12.06 4.12
C ALA A 4 -7.19 -12.14 2.76
N ARG A 5 -8.52 -11.96 2.74
CA ARG A 5 -9.35 -11.86 1.53
C ARG A 5 -9.57 -10.39 1.11
N GLN A 6 -8.51 -9.60 1.13
CA GLN A 6 -8.53 -8.15 0.88
C GLN A 6 -7.66 -7.76 -0.33
N TRP A 7 -7.30 -8.74 -1.15
CA TRP A 7 -6.45 -8.51 -2.30
C TRP A 7 -7.29 -8.12 -3.52
N VAL A 8 -6.74 -7.20 -4.29
CA VAL A 8 -7.26 -6.76 -5.59
C VAL A 8 -6.12 -6.73 -6.59
N ARG A 9 -6.46 -6.51 -7.87
CA ARG A 9 -5.49 -6.06 -8.87
C ARG A 9 -5.57 -4.54 -8.96
N ARG A 10 -4.60 -3.91 -9.63
CA ARG A 10 -4.72 -2.52 -10.09
C ARG A 10 -4.58 -2.44 -11.60
N ASP A 11 -5.22 -1.47 -12.25
CA ASP A 11 -4.96 -1.19 -13.66
C ASP A 11 -3.73 -0.28 -13.87
N LYS A 12 -3.41 0.04 -15.13
CA LYS A 12 -2.31 0.95 -15.48
C LYS A 12 -2.53 2.39 -15.00
N LYS A 13 -3.79 2.78 -14.76
CA LYS A 13 -4.18 4.08 -14.21
C LYS A 13 -4.23 4.05 -12.67
N LYS A 14 -3.68 3.01 -12.03
CA LYS A 14 -3.64 2.84 -10.58
C LYS A 14 -5.04 2.84 -9.94
N ARG A 15 -6.03 2.25 -10.60
CA ARG A 15 -7.37 2.01 -10.01
C ARG A 15 -7.49 0.55 -9.60
N PRO A 16 -8.16 0.25 -8.46
CA PRO A 16 -8.36 -1.13 -8.03
C PRO A 16 -9.34 -1.83 -8.98
N VAL A 17 -9.00 -3.04 -9.40
CA VAL A 17 -9.81 -3.88 -10.28
C VAL A 17 -9.89 -5.30 -9.74
N ARG A 18 -11.03 -5.94 -9.98
CA ARG A 18 -11.28 -7.30 -9.53
C ARG A 18 -10.38 -8.28 -10.28
N ALA A 19 -9.88 -9.29 -9.58
CA ALA A 19 -9.00 -10.29 -10.15
C ALA A 19 -9.71 -11.23 -11.13
N ASP A 20 -11.02 -11.46 -10.94
CA ASP A 20 -11.85 -12.38 -11.71
C ASP A 20 -12.19 -11.85 -13.13
N ASN A 21 -12.64 -10.59 -13.22
CA ASN A 21 -13.24 -10.03 -14.43
C ASN A 21 -12.61 -8.70 -14.87
N GLY A 22 -11.73 -8.10 -14.06
CA GLY A 22 -11.03 -6.84 -14.39
C GLY A 22 -11.90 -5.57 -14.33
N ARG A 23 -13.17 -5.67 -13.89
CA ARG A 23 -13.99 -4.50 -13.55
C ARG A 23 -13.45 -3.81 -12.30
N TRP A 24 -13.92 -2.61 -12.00
CA TRP A 24 -13.50 -1.91 -10.77
C TRP A 24 -13.83 -2.72 -9.52
N ALA A 25 -12.87 -2.78 -8.61
CA ALA A 25 -13.09 -3.28 -7.26
C ALA A 25 -13.48 -2.10 -6.36
N SER A 26 -14.45 -2.32 -5.49
CA SER A 26 -14.79 -1.36 -4.45
C SER A 26 -13.72 -1.39 -3.37
N VAL A 27 -13.51 -0.28 -2.65
CA VAL A 27 -12.69 -0.26 -1.42
C VAL A 27 -13.52 -0.48 -0.15
N THR A 28 -14.83 -0.69 -0.30
CA THR A 28 -15.77 -0.89 0.81
C THR A 28 -16.67 -2.12 0.65
N ASN A 29 -16.65 -2.81 -0.51
CA ASN A 29 -17.39 -4.06 -0.73
C ASN A 29 -16.44 -5.26 -0.80
N PRO A 30 -16.38 -6.12 0.25
CA PRO A 30 -15.54 -7.31 0.29
C PRO A 30 -15.78 -8.33 -0.82
N GLU A 31 -16.98 -8.39 -1.40
CA GLU A 31 -17.31 -9.28 -2.52
C GLU A 31 -16.56 -8.91 -3.82
N SER A 32 -15.90 -7.75 -3.84
CA SER A 32 -15.04 -7.32 -4.94
C SER A 32 -13.56 -7.60 -4.74
N TRP A 33 -13.20 -8.18 -3.61
CA TRP A 33 -11.84 -8.58 -3.28
C TRP A 33 -11.66 -10.09 -3.45
N CYS A 34 -10.43 -10.55 -3.32
CA CYS A 34 -10.06 -11.94 -3.45
C CYS A 34 -8.90 -12.29 -2.50
N THR A 35 -8.49 -13.54 -2.50
CA THR A 35 -7.28 -14.00 -1.82
C THR A 35 -6.01 -13.50 -2.52
N TYR A 36 -4.89 -13.52 -1.81
CA TYR A 36 -3.57 -13.25 -2.40
C TYR A 36 -3.29 -14.16 -3.61
N GLU A 37 -3.59 -15.45 -3.50
CA GLU A 37 -3.33 -16.43 -4.56
C GLU A 37 -4.14 -16.15 -5.83
N GLU A 38 -5.41 -15.78 -5.69
CA GLU A 38 -6.27 -15.39 -6.83
C GLU A 38 -5.75 -14.11 -7.50
N ALA A 39 -5.40 -13.09 -6.71
CA ALA A 39 -4.82 -11.85 -7.23
C ALA A 39 -3.46 -12.09 -7.92
N LYS A 40 -2.61 -12.95 -7.36
CA LYS A 40 -1.30 -13.27 -7.92
C LYS A 40 -1.41 -14.02 -9.25
N LYS A 41 -2.33 -14.99 -9.35
CA LYS A 41 -2.57 -15.79 -10.57
C LYS A 41 -3.28 -15.00 -11.68
N SER A 42 -4.04 -13.96 -11.31
CA SER A 42 -4.78 -13.16 -12.29
C SER A 42 -3.87 -12.39 -13.24
N LYS A 43 -4.16 -12.49 -14.54
CA LYS A 43 -3.52 -11.69 -15.61
C LYS A 43 -4.21 -10.33 -15.82
N ARG A 44 -5.24 -10.00 -15.03
CA ARG A 44 -5.95 -8.71 -15.13
C ARG A 44 -5.09 -7.59 -14.55
N GLY A 45 -5.24 -6.39 -15.07
CA GLY A 45 -4.52 -5.22 -14.57
C GLY A 45 -3.00 -5.28 -14.77
N ALA A 46 -2.26 -4.56 -13.93
CA ALA A 46 -0.84 -4.27 -14.04
C ALA A 46 -0.07 -4.45 -12.72
N GLY A 47 -0.73 -4.94 -11.67
CA GLY A 47 -0.10 -5.17 -10.37
C GLY A 47 -1.11 -5.55 -9.31
N LEU A 48 -0.61 -5.83 -8.11
CA LEU A 48 -1.41 -6.14 -6.93
C LEU A 48 -1.84 -4.87 -6.19
N GLY A 49 -2.89 -5.00 -5.41
CA GLY A 49 -3.27 -4.02 -4.40
C GLY A 49 -3.92 -4.72 -3.21
N PHE A 50 -3.90 -4.04 -2.08
CA PHE A 50 -4.50 -4.50 -0.84
C PHE A 50 -5.45 -3.44 -0.30
N VAL A 51 -6.66 -3.84 0.06
CA VAL A 51 -7.67 -2.94 0.62
C VAL A 51 -7.52 -2.89 2.12
N LEU A 52 -7.36 -1.68 2.67
CA LEU A 52 -7.30 -1.43 4.10
C LEU A 52 -8.71 -1.31 4.67
N THR A 53 -8.96 -1.94 5.81
CA THR A 53 -10.28 -1.96 6.46
C THR A 53 -10.18 -1.66 7.94
N ALA A 54 -11.30 -1.21 8.53
CA ALA A 54 -11.36 -0.98 9.97
C ALA A 54 -11.40 -2.28 10.79
N ASP A 55 -11.61 -3.42 10.13
CA ASP A 55 -11.80 -4.73 10.76
C ASP A 55 -10.47 -5.45 11.04
N ASP A 56 -9.35 -4.89 10.56
CA ASP A 56 -8.01 -5.42 10.78
C ASP A 56 -7.05 -4.33 11.28
N ASP A 57 -5.88 -4.78 11.71
CA ASP A 57 -4.86 -3.93 12.34
C ASP A 57 -3.82 -3.41 11.34
N ILE A 58 -4.02 -3.58 10.03
CA ILE A 58 -3.03 -3.26 9.00
C ILE A 58 -3.18 -1.79 8.58
N SER A 59 -2.06 -1.08 8.59
CA SER A 59 -1.97 0.31 8.14
C SER A 59 -0.79 0.49 7.20
N CYS A 60 -0.87 1.56 6.41
CA CYS A 60 0.19 1.96 5.49
C CYS A 60 0.47 3.45 5.64
N ILE A 61 1.76 3.78 5.78
CA ILE A 61 2.26 5.13 5.57
C ILE A 61 2.81 5.18 4.15
N ASP A 62 2.31 6.11 3.34
CA ASP A 62 2.76 6.36 1.98
C ASP A 62 3.59 7.65 1.95
N LEU A 63 4.82 7.52 1.46
CA LEU A 63 5.78 8.62 1.30
C LEU A 63 6.00 8.85 -0.19
N ASP A 64 5.52 9.99 -0.68
CA ASP A 64 5.70 10.39 -2.08
C ASP A 64 7.04 11.10 -2.29
N HIS A 65 7.69 10.81 -3.42
CA HIS A 65 8.91 11.49 -3.90
C HIS A 65 10.02 11.57 -2.85
N CYS A 66 10.26 10.48 -2.14
CA CYS A 66 11.33 10.36 -1.14
C CYS A 66 12.55 9.58 -1.65
N ILE A 67 12.55 9.13 -2.91
CA ILE A 67 13.69 8.54 -3.58
C ILE A 67 14.07 9.44 -4.76
N HIS A 68 15.34 9.85 -4.81
CA HIS A 68 15.91 10.68 -5.86
C HIS A 68 17.20 10.03 -6.38
N ASP A 69 17.30 9.82 -7.69
CA ASP A 69 18.44 9.15 -8.33
C ASP A 69 18.81 7.80 -7.67
N GLY A 70 17.78 7.07 -7.24
CA GLY A 70 17.93 5.77 -6.54
C GLY A 70 18.37 5.87 -5.08
N GLN A 71 18.52 7.08 -4.53
CA GLN A 71 18.90 7.33 -3.14
C GLN A 71 17.67 7.71 -2.31
N LEU A 72 17.51 7.07 -1.16
CA LEU A 72 16.45 7.39 -0.20
C LEU A 72 16.79 8.69 0.54
N ASP A 73 15.81 9.59 0.67
CA ASP A 73 15.95 10.80 1.47
C ASP A 73 16.24 10.44 2.94
N PRO A 74 17.30 10.97 3.57
CA PRO A 74 17.64 10.66 4.96
C PRO A 74 16.52 10.95 5.96
N ARG A 75 15.61 11.88 5.65
CA ARG A 75 14.43 12.16 6.47
C ARG A 75 13.40 11.05 6.37
N ALA A 76 13.25 10.46 5.18
CA ALA A 76 12.36 9.32 4.97
C ALA A 76 12.94 8.09 5.67
N GLN A 77 14.26 7.88 5.59
CA GLN A 77 14.95 6.83 6.35
C GLN A 77 14.66 6.93 7.85
N LYS A 78 14.84 8.11 8.45
CA LYS A 78 14.53 8.33 9.89
C LYS A 78 13.07 8.03 10.23
N LEU A 79 12.12 8.40 9.37
CA LEU A 79 10.70 8.10 9.57
C LEU A 79 10.45 6.59 9.51
N ILE A 80 11.05 5.91 8.53
CA ILE A 80 10.96 4.46 8.41
C ILE A 80 11.52 3.80 9.67
N GLU A 81 12.75 4.13 10.08
CA GLU A 81 13.41 3.61 11.28
C GLU A 81 12.54 3.81 12.54
N GLY A 82 11.98 5.00 12.71
CA GLY A 82 11.14 5.35 13.86
C GLY A 82 9.71 4.79 13.84
N THR A 83 9.27 4.13 12.76
CA THR A 83 7.93 3.53 12.70
C THR A 83 7.90 2.22 13.50
N PRO A 84 7.08 2.11 14.56
CA PRO A 84 6.94 0.87 15.32
C PRO A 84 6.10 -0.17 14.55
N ASN A 85 6.18 -1.44 14.97
CA ASN A 85 5.36 -2.54 14.45
C ASN A 85 5.35 -2.68 12.92
N LYS A 86 6.48 -2.36 12.27
CA LYS A 86 6.65 -2.53 10.83
C LYS A 86 6.50 -4.01 10.45
N LEU A 87 5.68 -4.25 9.44
CA LEU A 87 5.56 -5.53 8.77
C LEU A 87 6.61 -5.64 7.67
N PHE A 88 6.70 -4.63 6.79
CA PHE A 88 7.72 -4.50 5.76
C PHE A 88 7.69 -3.09 5.15
N VAL A 89 8.72 -2.79 4.37
CA VAL A 89 8.86 -1.54 3.62
C VAL A 89 9.10 -1.89 2.16
N GLU A 90 8.42 -1.20 1.25
CA GLU A 90 8.57 -1.45 -0.19
C GLU A 90 8.67 -0.15 -0.98
N ILE A 91 9.38 -0.20 -2.10
CA ILE A 91 9.38 0.86 -3.09
C ILE A 91 8.03 0.86 -3.81
N SER A 92 7.39 2.03 -3.87
CA SER A 92 6.08 2.17 -4.51
C SER A 92 6.16 1.94 -6.03
N GLN A 93 5.00 1.81 -6.68
CA GLN A 93 4.93 1.57 -8.13
C GLN A 93 5.58 2.66 -9.00
N SER A 94 5.81 3.87 -8.48
CA SER A 94 6.49 4.93 -9.24
C SER A 94 8.01 4.73 -9.27
N GLY A 95 8.58 4.03 -8.28
CA GLY A 95 10.03 3.98 -8.07
C GLY A 95 10.59 5.16 -7.27
N GLU A 96 9.79 6.20 -7.03
CA GLU A 96 10.21 7.44 -6.35
C GLU A 96 9.65 7.57 -4.93
N GLY A 97 8.73 6.68 -4.53
CA GLY A 97 8.09 6.69 -3.22
C GLY A 97 8.25 5.37 -2.49
N VAL A 98 7.82 5.34 -1.23
CA VAL A 98 7.93 4.19 -0.33
C VAL A 98 6.62 3.97 0.42
N HIS A 99 6.20 2.71 0.52
CA HIS A 99 5.15 2.29 1.45
C HIS A 99 5.76 1.64 2.69
N ILE A 100 5.33 2.08 3.86
CA ILE A 100 5.68 1.49 5.15
C ILE A 100 4.43 0.78 5.67
N TRP A 101 4.43 -0.54 5.59
CA TRP A 101 3.36 -1.37 6.10
C TRP A 101 3.61 -1.68 7.57
N HIS A 102 2.65 -1.43 8.44
CA HIS A 102 2.78 -1.63 9.87
C HIS A 102 1.44 -2.03 10.50
N THR A 103 1.48 -2.43 11.78
CA THR A 103 0.25 -2.56 12.58
C THR A 103 0.09 -1.39 13.55
N GLY A 104 -1.14 -0.98 13.86
CA GLY A 104 -1.37 0.26 14.65
C GLY A 104 -2.81 0.76 14.75
N GLY A 105 -3.78 -0.04 14.34
CA GLY A 105 -5.21 0.15 14.53
C GLY A 105 -5.83 1.16 13.56
N PRO A 106 -7.16 1.15 13.44
CA PRO A 106 -7.87 2.10 12.59
C PRO A 106 -7.75 3.52 13.14
N GLY A 107 -6.89 4.33 12.52
CA GLY A 107 -6.81 5.78 12.73
C GLY A 107 -7.61 6.61 11.72
N ARG A 108 -7.77 7.92 11.99
CA ARG A 108 -8.21 8.87 10.96
C ARG A 108 -7.10 9.04 9.94
N GLY A 109 -7.40 8.81 8.67
CA GLY A 109 -6.44 9.04 7.59
C GLY A 109 -5.93 10.49 7.59
N SER A 110 -4.67 10.69 7.22
CA SER A 110 -4.05 12.01 7.18
C SER A 110 -3.14 12.16 5.96
N ARG A 111 -2.98 13.40 5.50
CA ARG A 111 -2.04 13.82 4.46
C ARG A 111 -1.42 15.13 4.91
N ARG A 112 -0.13 15.12 5.23
CA ARG A 112 0.56 16.27 5.84
C ARG A 112 1.99 16.39 5.34
N ARG A 113 2.53 17.61 5.39
CA ARG A 113 3.97 17.81 5.26
C ARG A 113 4.63 17.69 6.63
N GLU A 114 5.52 16.71 6.78
CA GLU A 114 6.29 16.46 8.01
C GLU A 114 7.78 16.50 7.64
N ASN A 115 8.54 17.44 8.22
CA ASN A 115 9.96 17.64 7.92
C ASN A 115 10.30 17.81 6.41
N GLY A 116 9.36 18.34 5.63
CA GLY A 116 9.49 18.53 4.19
C GLY A 116 9.05 17.34 3.33
N LEU A 117 8.74 16.18 3.93
CA LEU A 117 8.17 15.02 3.25
C LEU A 117 6.65 15.16 3.17
N LEU A 118 6.03 14.71 2.09
CA LEU A 118 4.59 14.48 2.04
C LEU A 118 4.32 13.09 2.63
N VAL A 119 3.62 13.06 3.77
CA VAL A 119 3.31 11.84 4.53
C VAL A 119 1.81 11.62 4.49
N GLU A 120 1.40 10.49 3.94
CA GLU A 120 0.02 10.04 3.93
C GLU A 120 -0.13 8.80 4.79
N ARG A 121 -1.14 8.76 5.66
CA ARG A 121 -1.38 7.65 6.59
C ARG A 121 -2.77 7.10 6.35
N TYR A 122 -2.85 5.79 6.15
CA TYR A 122 -4.08 5.09 5.82
C TYR A 122 -4.21 3.82 6.64
N SER A 123 -5.43 3.55 7.10
CA SER A 123 -5.81 2.35 7.84
C SER A 123 -7.13 1.75 7.37
N GLN A 124 -7.93 2.47 6.58
CA GLN A 124 -9.25 2.02 6.13
C GLN A 124 -9.76 2.81 4.92
N GLY A 125 -10.72 2.24 4.18
CA GLY A 125 -11.47 2.94 3.12
C GLY A 125 -10.62 3.37 1.92
N ARG A 126 -9.45 2.74 1.78
CA ARG A 126 -8.47 2.94 0.71
C ARG A 126 -7.88 1.59 0.34
N TYR A 127 -7.35 1.52 -0.88
CA TYR A 127 -6.45 0.45 -1.26
C TYR A 127 -5.07 1.03 -1.48
N ILE A 128 -4.03 0.23 -1.24
CA ILE A 128 -2.65 0.58 -1.55
C ILE A 128 -2.16 -0.41 -2.60
N ALA A 129 -1.45 0.10 -3.60
CA ALA A 129 -0.78 -0.75 -4.58
C ALA A 129 0.39 -1.47 -3.91
N VAL A 130 0.49 -2.79 -4.07
CA VAL A 130 1.57 -3.59 -3.47
C VAL A 130 2.54 -3.99 -4.57
N THR A 131 3.83 -3.72 -4.38
CA THR A 131 4.87 -4.02 -5.37
C THR A 131 5.69 -5.25 -5.01
N GLY A 132 5.87 -5.52 -3.71
CA GLY A 132 6.79 -6.54 -3.20
C GLY A 132 8.26 -6.22 -3.44
N LYS A 133 8.59 -5.00 -3.90
CA LYS A 133 9.97 -4.54 -4.06
C LYS A 133 10.48 -4.08 -2.72
N LEU A 134 10.96 -5.02 -1.92
CA LEU A 134 11.42 -4.76 -0.56
C LEU A 134 12.52 -3.70 -0.56
N LEU A 135 12.40 -2.75 0.35
CA LEU A 135 13.44 -1.77 0.66
C LEU A 135 14.04 -2.14 2.01
N GLU A 136 15.31 -2.51 2.00
CA GLU A 136 16.09 -2.71 3.23
C GLU A 136 16.69 -1.37 3.65
N VAL A 137 16.53 -1.04 4.93
CA VAL A 137 16.99 0.19 5.58
C VAL A 137 17.56 -0.14 6.95
#